data_AF-A0AB73I0Q7-F1
#
_entry.id   AF-A0AB73I0Q7-F1
#
_cell.length_a   1.000
_cell.length_b   1.000
_cell.length_c   1.000
_cell.angle_alpha   90.00
_cell.angle_beta   90.00
_cell.angle_gamma   90.00
#
_symmetry.space_group_name_H-M   'P 1'
#
loop_
_entity.id
_entity.type
_entity.pdbx_description
1 polymer ?
#
loop_
_entity_poly.entity_id
_entity_poly.type
_entity_poly.pdbx_seq_one_letter_code
_entity_poly.pdbx_strand_id
1 'polypeptide(L)'
;MSLWKNYEVDEGKRYFVALTQSKCGKRSYELCEMGANPVGEDVVFTTEVVPYELLFWRRIPDIADTVKLTNGKRFYVEAHNVWFTEEEAMALDEDDEGDIPWLNGIPPQLPPKQQ
;
A
#
# COMPACT_ATOMS: atom_id res chain seq x y z
N MET A 1 -7.90 10.49 -3.81
CA MET A 1 -8.65 9.27 -3.48
C MET A 1 -8.52 9.11 -1.99
N SER A 2 -9.64 9.07 -1.29
CA SER A 2 -9.68 8.80 0.16
C SER A 2 -9.62 7.29 0.33
N LEU A 3 -8.96 6.80 1.37
CA LEU A 3 -9.13 5.41 1.82
C LEU A 3 -10.62 5.09 1.96
N TRP A 4 -10.96 3.80 1.95
CA TRP A 4 -12.30 3.31 2.25
C TRP A 4 -12.81 3.88 3.59
N LYS A 5 -14.11 3.84 3.79
CA LYS A 5 -14.78 4.22 5.04
C LYS A 5 -14.99 2.99 5.91
N ASN A 6 -15.07 3.22 7.21
CA ASN A 6 -15.29 2.16 8.20
C ASN A 6 -16.54 1.31 7.89
N TYR A 7 -17.63 1.94 7.40
CA TYR A 7 -18.88 1.24 7.06
C TYR A 7 -18.79 0.37 5.79
N GLU A 8 -17.71 0.48 5.01
CA GLU A 8 -17.49 -0.35 3.82
C GLU A 8 -16.85 -1.70 4.17
N VAL A 9 -16.38 -1.86 5.42
CA VAL A 9 -15.77 -3.09 5.93
C VAL A 9 -16.81 -3.85 6.73
N ASP A 10 -17.18 -5.04 6.26
CA ASP A 10 -18.08 -5.96 6.95
C ASP A 10 -17.27 -7.04 7.71
N GLU A 11 -17.51 -7.20 9.01
CA GLU A 11 -16.83 -8.19 9.85
C GLU A 11 -17.09 -9.65 9.39
N GLY A 12 -18.26 -9.91 8.77
CA GLY A 12 -18.61 -11.22 8.22
C GLY A 12 -17.89 -11.56 6.91
N LYS A 13 -17.15 -10.60 6.34
CA LYS A 13 -16.46 -10.75 5.05
C LYS A 13 -14.95 -10.71 5.23
N ARG A 14 -14.25 -11.26 4.24
CA ARG A 14 -12.80 -11.22 4.17
C ARG A 14 -12.40 -10.25 3.07
N TYR A 15 -11.39 -9.44 3.36
CA TYR A 15 -10.89 -8.45 2.43
C TYR A 15 -9.36 -8.53 2.32
N PHE A 16 -8.86 -8.10 1.19
CA PHE A 16 -7.44 -7.80 0.96
C PHE A 16 -7.31 -6.36 0.47
N VAL A 17 -6.09 -5.84 0.48
CA VAL A 17 -5.79 -4.50 0.00
C VAL A 17 -4.95 -4.61 -1.27
N ALA A 18 -5.41 -4.00 -2.35
CA ALA A 18 -4.61 -3.83 -3.55
C ALA A 18 -3.79 -2.53 -3.46
N LEU A 19 -2.49 -2.65 -3.68
CA LEU A 19 -1.56 -1.53 -3.79
C LEU A 19 -1.50 -1.10 -5.25
N THR A 20 -1.91 0.14 -5.51
CA THR A 20 -2.00 0.70 -6.87
C THR A 20 -0.99 1.81 -7.09
N GLN A 21 -0.50 1.95 -8.32
CA GLN A 21 0.36 3.06 -8.73
C GLN A 21 -0.08 3.57 -10.10
N SER A 22 -0.50 4.83 -10.16
CA SER A 22 -0.83 5.46 -11.44
C SER A 22 0.43 5.72 -12.28
N LYS A 23 0.24 5.98 -13.58
CA LYS A 23 1.31 6.37 -14.52
C LYS A 23 2.11 7.62 -14.13
N CYS A 24 1.59 8.44 -13.21
CA CYS A 24 2.29 9.63 -12.70
C CYS A 24 2.95 9.40 -11.32
N GLY A 25 3.06 8.14 -10.89
CA GLY A 25 3.70 7.77 -9.62
C GLY A 25 2.80 7.91 -8.40
N LYS A 26 1.51 8.21 -8.57
CA LYS A 26 0.60 8.31 -7.43
C LYS A 26 0.29 6.93 -6.89
N ARG A 27 0.70 6.67 -5.66
CA ARG A 27 0.42 5.43 -4.94
C ARG A 27 -0.87 5.52 -4.13
N SER A 28 -1.66 4.45 -4.13
CA SER A 28 -2.96 4.40 -3.44
C SER A 28 -3.31 2.97 -3.01
N TYR A 29 -4.40 2.84 -2.27
CA TYR A 29 -4.92 1.57 -1.76
C TYR A 29 -6.36 1.38 -2.23
N GLU A 30 -6.69 0.16 -2.60
CA GLU A 30 -8.05 -0.25 -2.94
C GLU A 30 -8.46 -1.40 -2.01
N LEU A 31 -9.62 -1.27 -1.36
CA LEU A 31 -10.21 -2.34 -0.55
C LEU A 31 -10.91 -3.33 -1.47
N CYS A 32 -10.54 -4.60 -1.41
CA CYS A 32 -11.12 -5.64 -2.24
C CYS A 32 -11.70 -6.76 -1.39
N GLU A 33 -12.95 -7.13 -1.65
CA GLU A 33 -13.58 -8.31 -1.04
C GLU A 33 -12.98 -9.59 -1.63
N MET A 34 -12.79 -10.62 -0.80
CA MET A 34 -12.26 -11.90 -1.26
C MET A 34 -13.17 -12.52 -2.32
N GLY A 35 -12.60 -12.88 -3.47
CA GLY A 35 -13.35 -13.40 -4.62
C GLY A 35 -13.83 -12.31 -5.59
N ALA A 36 -13.71 -11.03 -5.23
CA ALA A 36 -13.80 -9.93 -6.19
C ALA A 36 -12.44 -9.69 -6.87
N ASN A 37 -12.48 -9.26 -8.13
CA ASN A 37 -11.30 -8.75 -8.80
C ASN A 37 -11.11 -7.27 -8.42
N PRO A 38 -9.87 -6.81 -8.21
CA PRO A 38 -9.58 -5.38 -8.13
C PRO A 38 -10.11 -4.66 -9.37
N VAL A 39 -10.68 -3.47 -9.17
CA VAL A 39 -11.33 -2.71 -10.24
C VAL A 39 -10.31 -1.81 -10.97
N GLY A 40 -9.22 -1.42 -10.30
CA GLY A 40 -8.19 -0.58 -10.89
C GLY A 40 -7.29 -1.29 -11.92
N GLU A 41 -7.08 -0.67 -13.09
CA GLU A 41 -6.06 -1.10 -14.08
C GLU A 41 -4.62 -0.91 -13.58
N ASP A 42 -4.44 -0.15 -12.49
CA ASP A 42 -3.15 0.26 -11.94
C ASP A 42 -2.71 -0.58 -10.73
N VAL A 43 -3.26 -1.79 -10.55
CA VAL A 43 -2.92 -2.69 -9.44
C VAL A 43 -1.54 -3.30 -9.66
N VAL A 44 -0.66 -3.09 -8.69
CA VAL A 44 0.72 -3.57 -8.71
C VAL A 44 0.88 -4.80 -7.83
N PHE A 45 0.39 -4.71 -6.59
CA PHE A 45 0.46 -5.79 -5.62
C PHE A 45 -0.87 -5.95 -4.90
N THR A 46 -1.06 -7.11 -4.30
CA THR A 46 -2.19 -7.38 -3.40
C THR A 46 -1.64 -7.94 -2.09
N THR A 47 -2.20 -7.53 -0.97
CA THR A 47 -1.91 -8.17 0.32
C THR A 47 -2.57 -9.53 0.41
N GLU A 48 -2.12 -10.33 1.36
CA GLU A 48 -2.94 -11.39 1.95
C GLU A 48 -4.20 -10.80 2.62
N VAL A 49 -5.09 -11.67 3.10
CA VAL A 49 -6.31 -11.24 3.82
C VAL A 49 -5.93 -10.41 5.04
N VAL A 50 -6.52 -9.24 5.16
CA VAL A 50 -6.23 -8.29 6.23
C VAL A 50 -7.22 -8.47 7.38
N PRO A 51 -6.75 -8.48 8.65
CA PRO A 51 -7.64 -8.49 9.81
C PRO A 51 -8.65 -7.35 9.80
N TYR A 52 -9.90 -7.66 10.14
CA TYR A 52 -11.02 -6.71 10.15
C TYR A 52 -10.69 -5.43 10.92
N GLU A 53 -10.13 -5.54 12.13
CA GLU A 53 -9.85 -4.37 12.97
C GLU A 53 -8.89 -3.39 12.30
N LEU A 54 -7.87 -3.89 11.61
CA LEU A 54 -6.90 -3.04 10.91
C LEU A 54 -7.53 -2.31 9.73
N LEU A 55 -8.43 -2.99 9.00
CA LEU A 55 -9.20 -2.39 7.91
C LEU A 55 -10.21 -1.37 8.42
N PHE A 56 -10.98 -1.72 9.44
CA PHE A 56 -12.02 -0.87 10.01
C PHE A 56 -11.43 0.44 10.55
N TRP A 57 -10.31 0.36 11.28
CA TRP A 57 -9.62 1.54 11.81
C TRP A 57 -8.66 2.19 10.83
N ARG A 58 -8.49 1.63 9.63
CA ARG A 58 -7.62 2.15 8.55
C ARG A 58 -6.17 2.35 9.02
N ARG A 59 -5.67 1.38 9.78
CA ARG A 59 -4.32 1.41 10.34
C ARG A 59 -3.31 0.92 9.31
N ILE A 60 -3.09 1.70 8.26
CA ILE A 60 -2.26 1.30 7.13
C ILE A 60 -0.83 0.90 7.54
N PRO A 61 -0.14 1.59 8.47
CA PRO A 61 1.16 1.14 8.97
C PRO A 61 1.06 -0.23 9.65
N ASP A 62 0.09 -0.42 10.56
CA ASP A 62 -0.12 -1.71 11.24
C ASP A 62 -0.49 -2.84 10.24
N ILE A 63 -1.19 -2.52 9.14
CA ILE A 63 -1.44 -3.48 8.05
C ILE A 63 -0.12 -3.91 7.43
N ALA A 64 0.74 -2.97 7.05
CA ALA A 64 2.04 -3.26 6.45
C ALA A 64 2.94 -4.11 7.36
N ASP A 65 2.88 -3.90 8.67
CA ASP A 65 3.62 -4.67 9.66
C ASP A 65 3.05 -6.08 9.88
N THR A 66 1.72 -6.24 9.71
CA THR A 66 1.01 -7.48 10.07
C THR A 66 0.88 -8.44 8.89
N VAL A 67 0.62 -7.95 7.68
CA VAL A 67 0.32 -8.80 6.52
C VAL A 67 1.40 -8.71 5.45
N LYS A 68 1.57 -9.81 4.71
CA LYS A 68 2.44 -9.86 3.54
C LYS A 68 1.67 -9.55 2.26
N LEU A 69 2.42 -9.26 1.21
CA LEU A 69 1.93 -9.34 -0.16
C LEU A 69 1.73 -10.81 -0.55
N THR A 70 0.85 -11.08 -1.51
CA THR A 70 0.57 -12.43 -2.01
C THR A 70 1.78 -13.12 -2.65
N ASN A 71 2.81 -12.36 -3.01
CA ASN A 71 4.11 -12.88 -3.47
C ASN A 71 5.08 -13.21 -2.31
N GLY A 72 4.64 -13.08 -1.05
CA GLY A 72 5.40 -13.38 0.15
C GLY A 72 6.31 -12.24 0.66
N LYS A 73 6.43 -11.13 -0.09
CA LYS A 73 7.23 -9.96 0.31
C LYS A 73 6.49 -9.05 1.28
N ARG A 74 7.23 -8.15 1.92
CA ARG A 74 6.67 -7.04 2.71
C ARG A 74 6.53 -5.78 1.86
N PHE A 75 5.73 -4.84 2.35
CA PHE A 75 5.71 -3.47 1.88
C PHE A 75 5.81 -2.56 3.12
N TYR A 76 6.23 -1.33 2.90
CA TYR A 76 6.47 -0.35 3.96
C TYR A 76 5.62 0.88 3.72
N VAL A 77 5.31 1.63 4.77
CA VAL A 77 4.42 2.78 4.69
C VAL A 77 5.06 3.94 5.45
N GLU A 78 5.18 5.10 4.81
CA GLU A 78 5.63 6.32 5.50
C GLU A 78 4.47 7.08 6.17
N ALA A 79 4.80 8.13 6.91
CA ALA A 79 3.88 8.88 7.77
C ALA A 79 2.62 9.45 7.06
N HIS A 80 2.67 9.71 5.75
CA HIS A 80 1.54 10.19 4.94
C HIS A 80 0.82 9.06 4.19
N ASN A 81 1.04 7.81 4.59
CA ASN A 81 0.48 6.60 4.00
C ASN A 81 0.93 6.32 2.56
N VAL A 82 2.07 6.83 2.10
CA VAL A 82 2.67 6.37 0.85
C VAL A 82 3.35 5.04 1.09
N TRP A 83 3.01 4.03 0.28
CA TRP A 83 3.64 2.72 0.38
C TRP A 83 4.91 2.62 -0.46
N PHE A 84 5.84 1.78 -0.03
CA PHE A 84 7.10 1.42 -0.69
C PHE A 84 7.25 -0.09 -0.77
N THR A 85 7.92 -0.55 -1.82
CA THR A 85 8.46 -1.91 -1.86
C THR A 85 9.54 -2.09 -0.81
N GLU A 86 9.86 -3.35 -0.50
CA GLU A 86 10.95 -3.68 0.42
C GLU A 86 12.30 -3.11 -0.07
N GLU A 87 12.56 -3.21 -1.37
CA GLU A 87 13.78 -2.71 -1.99
C GLU A 87 13.89 -1.17 -1.93
N GLU A 88 12.79 -0.46 -2.18
CA GLU A 88 12.76 1.00 -2.07
C GLU A 88 12.94 1.47 -0.62
N ALA A 89 12.30 0.78 0.33
CA ALA A 89 12.40 1.13 1.74
C ALA A 89 13.81 0.92 2.28
N MET A 90 14.49 -0.17 1.89
CA MET A 90 15.88 -0.41 2.24
C MET A 90 16.80 0.66 1.65
N ALA A 91 16.65 1.01 0.37
CA ALA A 91 17.46 2.04 -0.27
C ALA A 91 17.27 3.43 0.37
N LEU A 92 16.06 3.73 0.85
CA LEU A 92 15.76 4.97 1.57
C LEU A 92 16.39 5.03 2.98
N ASP A 93 16.56 3.89 3.65
CA ASP A 93 17.15 3.81 5.00
C ASP A 93 18.69 3.90 4.95
N GLU A 94 19.31 3.46 3.87
CA GLU A 94 20.76 3.51 3.66
C GLU A 94 21.32 4.93 3.40
N ASP A 95 20.46 5.96 3.38
CA ASP A 95 20.79 7.37 3.09
C ASP A 95 21.55 7.56 1.75
N ASP A 96 21.42 6.58 0.85
CA ASP A 96 21.99 6.61 -0.50
C ASP A 96 20.99 7.33 -1.42
N GLU A 97 21.06 8.67 -1.44
CA GLU A 97 20.23 9.52 -2.31
C GLU A 97 20.40 9.21 -3.81
N GLY A 98 21.33 8.34 -4.20
CA GLY A 98 21.81 8.16 -5.56
C GLY A 98 20.95 7.29 -6.49
N ASP A 99 20.34 6.20 -6.02
CA ASP A 99 19.74 5.22 -6.94
C ASP A 99 18.66 4.33 -6.28
N ILE A 100 17.61 4.96 -5.75
CA ILE A 100 16.46 4.20 -5.23
C ILE A 100 15.81 3.44 -6.41
N PRO A 101 15.65 2.10 -6.32
CA PRO A 101 15.15 1.27 -7.40
C PRO A 101 13.63 1.41 -7.53
N TRP A 102 13.18 2.59 -7.97
CA TRP A 102 11.77 2.91 -8.07
C TRP A 102 11.03 1.88 -8.90
N LEU A 103 9.91 1.41 -8.38
CA LEU A 103 9.01 0.53 -9.08
C LEU A 103 8.65 1.13 -10.45
N ASN A 104 8.92 0.37 -11.52
CA ASN A 104 8.76 0.80 -12.92
C ASN A 104 9.57 2.05 -13.31
N GLY A 105 10.60 2.42 -12.54
CA GLY A 105 11.41 3.61 -12.76
C GLY A 105 10.69 4.92 -12.41
N ILE A 106 9.56 4.87 -11.69
CA ILE A 106 8.73 6.04 -11.40
C ILE A 106 8.70 6.27 -9.87
N PRO A 107 9.24 7.40 -9.37
CA PRO A 107 9.19 7.71 -7.95
C PRO A 107 7.75 7.95 -7.48
N PRO A 108 7.43 7.64 -6.21
CA PRO A 108 6.14 7.96 -5.65
C PRO A 108 5.95 9.47 -5.50
N GLN A 109 4.70 9.93 -5.61
CA GLN A 109 4.35 11.30 -5.26
C GLN A 109 4.36 11.48 -3.75
N LEU A 110 5.46 12.01 -3.22
CA LEU A 110 5.58 12.36 -1.82
C LEU A 110 5.03 13.78 -1.56
N PRO A 111 4.41 14.01 -0.41
CA PRO A 111 4.05 15.36 -0.01
C PRO A 111 5.32 16.24 0.13
N PRO A 112 5.20 17.56 -0.08
CA PRO A 112 6.33 18.46 0.08
C PRO A 112 6.88 18.37 1.51
N LYS A 113 8.21 18.24 1.65
CA LYS A 113 8.90 18.33 2.94
C LYS A 113 8.54 19.68 3.57
N GLN A 114 7.88 19.69 4.73
CA GLN A 114 7.72 20.93 5.49
C GLN A 114 9.12 21.31 6.01
N GLN A 115 9.63 22.46 5.58
CA GLN A 115 10.87 23.06 6.08
C GLN A 115 10.71 23.55 7.51
#